data_AF-A0A950Z4L3-F1
#
_entry.id   AF-A0A950Z4L3-F1
#
_cell.length_a   1.000
_cell.length_b   1.000
_cell.length_c   1.000
_cell.angle_alpha   90.00
_cell.angle_beta   90.00
_cell.angle_gamma   90.00
#
_symmetry.space_group_name_H-M   'P 1'
#
loop_
_entity.id
_entity.type
_entity.pdbx_description
1 polymer ?
#
loop_
_entity_poly.entity_id
_entity_poly.type
_entity_poly.pdbx_seq_one_letter_code
_entity_poly.pdbx_strand_id
1 'polypeptide(L)'
;FAFVIFMIAGFAETNRVPFDLPEAENELVAGFHTEYSSMKFACFFMAEYANMVTITCVATLLFLGGWHPLFPAPYSNWVPTLVFLFAALLSFGMALNPARKRDRTTFPFFGAAFVVLAVIFAVPLFQPVLVPIFWFVAKVGALLFTYIWVRGTLPRFRYDQLMHFAWTFLFPCALLNLLLTALCVAIF
;
A
#
# COMPACT_ATOMS: atom_id res chain seq x y z
N PHE A 1 7.61 1.53 -17.95
CA PHE A 1 6.70 0.39 -17.75
C PHE A 1 7.24 -0.64 -16.74
N ALA A 2 8.52 -0.56 -16.35
CA ALA A 2 9.10 -1.33 -15.24
C ALA A 2 8.25 -1.36 -13.95
N PHE A 3 7.65 -0.23 -13.54
CA PHE A 3 6.80 -0.17 -12.35
C PHE A 3 5.59 -1.11 -12.43
N VAL A 4 4.93 -1.19 -13.59
CA VAL A 4 3.76 -2.06 -13.78
C VAL A 4 4.17 -3.52 -13.76
N ILE A 5 5.30 -3.86 -14.39
CA ILE A 5 5.87 -5.21 -14.34
C ILE A 5 6.20 -5.60 -12.89
N PHE A 6 6.84 -4.71 -12.13
CA PHE A 6 7.15 -4.93 -10.72
C PHE A 6 5.90 -5.14 -9.89
N MET A 7 4.86 -4.31 -10.08
CA MET A 7 3.59 -4.47 -9.36
C MET A 7 2.95 -5.83 -9.66
N ILE A 8 2.86 -6.23 -10.93
CA ILE A 8 2.29 -7.52 -11.32
C ILE A 8 3.09 -8.69 -10.72
N ALA A 9 4.44 -8.61 -10.74
CA ALA A 9 5.29 -9.60 -10.11
C ALA A 9 5.13 -9.66 -8.59
N GLY A 10 4.98 -8.50 -7.93
CA GLY A 10 4.71 -8.43 -6.48
C GLY A 10 3.36 -9.05 -6.11
N PHE A 11 2.33 -8.85 -6.94
CA PHE A 11 1.05 -9.55 -6.77
C PHE A 11 1.19 -11.07 -6.86
N ALA A 12 2.00 -11.56 -7.80
CA ALA A 12 2.26 -12.99 -7.94
C ALA A 12 3.06 -13.54 -6.74
N GLU A 13 4.05 -12.80 -6.24
CA GLU A 13 4.90 -13.24 -5.11
C GLU A 13 4.15 -13.26 -3.77
N THR A 14 3.23 -12.31 -3.55
CA THR A 14 2.37 -12.30 -2.34
C THR A 14 1.33 -13.42 -2.32
N ASN A 15 1.22 -14.23 -3.39
CA ASN A 15 0.23 -15.29 -3.54
C ASN A 15 -1.19 -14.80 -3.20
N ARG A 16 -1.55 -13.59 -3.63
CA ARG A 16 -2.89 -13.03 -3.37
C ARG A 16 -3.76 -13.08 -4.60
N VAL A 17 -5.07 -13.22 -4.38
CA VAL A 17 -6.11 -13.16 -5.43
C VAL A 17 -5.83 -11.93 -6.31
N PRO A 18 -5.55 -12.09 -7.61
CA PRO A 18 -5.95 -13.18 -8.51
C PRO A 18 -4.95 -14.33 -8.72
N PHE A 19 -3.78 -14.33 -8.06
CA PHE A 19 -2.67 -15.30 -8.20
C PHE A 19 -2.51 -16.22 -6.97
N ASP A 20 -3.64 -16.61 -6.40
CA ASP A 20 -3.72 -17.39 -5.17
C ASP A 20 -3.74 -18.90 -5.44
N LEU A 21 -2.63 -19.40 -5.99
CA LEU A 21 -2.49 -20.76 -6.52
C LEU A 21 -2.30 -21.83 -5.43
N PRO A 22 -1.46 -21.62 -4.40
CA PRO A 22 -1.28 -22.60 -3.32
C PRO A 22 -2.54 -22.83 -2.48
N GLU A 23 -3.47 -21.87 -2.45
CA GLU A 23 -4.69 -21.93 -1.65
C GLU A 23 -5.87 -22.58 -2.41
N ALA A 24 -5.80 -22.72 -3.74
CA ALA A 24 -6.99 -22.98 -4.56
C ALA A 24 -6.97 -24.20 -5.49
N GLU A 25 -5.83 -24.76 -5.91
CA GLU A 25 -5.85 -25.67 -7.08
C GLU A 25 -5.58 -27.17 -6.86
N ASN A 26 -5.23 -27.65 -5.66
CA ASN A 26 -4.96 -29.10 -5.48
C ASN A 26 -5.66 -29.83 -4.33
N GLU A 27 -6.47 -29.17 -3.49
CA GLU A 27 -7.13 -29.84 -2.38
C GLU A 27 -8.59 -29.39 -2.29
N LEU A 28 -9.55 -30.32 -2.36
CA LEU A 28 -10.96 -30.09 -1.97
C LEU A 28 -11.12 -29.84 -0.45
N VAL A 29 -10.02 -29.54 0.26
CA VAL A 29 -9.91 -29.26 1.69
C VAL A 29 -8.91 -28.11 1.81
N ALA A 30 -9.30 -26.98 2.40
CA ALA A 30 -8.50 -25.75 2.40
C ALA A 30 -7.11 -25.95 3.06
N GLY A 31 -6.06 -26.21 2.26
CA GLY A 31 -4.74 -26.74 2.66
C GLY A 31 -4.21 -26.30 4.04
N PHE A 32 -3.38 -25.26 4.10
CA PHE A 32 -2.83 -24.79 5.37
C PHE A 32 -3.90 -24.24 6.35
N HIS A 33 -5.10 -23.93 5.85
CA HIS A 33 -6.25 -23.51 6.66
C HIS A 33 -6.84 -24.66 7.49
N THR A 34 -6.62 -25.91 7.08
CA THR A 34 -7.10 -27.12 7.76
C THR A 34 -5.97 -27.90 8.42
N GLU A 35 -4.73 -27.76 7.93
CA GLU A 35 -3.56 -28.45 8.46
C GLU A 35 -2.93 -27.76 9.69
N TYR A 36 -3.01 -26.43 9.78
CA TYR A 36 -2.39 -25.68 10.88
C TYR A 36 -3.40 -25.16 11.90
N SER A 37 -3.14 -25.46 13.18
CA SER A 37 -3.95 -24.96 14.29
C SER A 37 -3.37 -23.69 14.91
N SER A 38 -4.27 -22.79 15.31
CA SER A 38 -4.09 -21.62 16.19
C SER A 38 -2.82 -20.78 15.95
N MET A 39 -1.73 -21.06 16.66
CA MET A 39 -0.53 -20.24 16.65
C MET A 39 0.22 -20.31 15.32
N LYS A 40 0.35 -21.50 14.73
CA LYS A 40 1.04 -21.67 13.45
C LYS A 40 0.27 -20.98 12.33
N PHE A 41 -1.06 -21.13 12.33
CA PHE A 41 -1.97 -20.42 11.44
C PHE A 41 -1.79 -18.90 11.54
N ALA A 42 -1.81 -18.35 12.77
CA ALA A 42 -1.60 -16.91 12.97
C ALA A 42 -0.23 -16.42 12.45
N CYS A 43 0.84 -17.21 12.62
CA CYS A 43 2.16 -16.88 12.07
C CYS A 43 2.16 -16.87 10.53
N PHE A 44 1.44 -17.77 9.87
CA PHE A 44 1.32 -17.76 8.40
C PHE A 44 0.60 -16.50 7.90
N PHE A 45 -0.55 -16.13 8.47
CA PHE A 45 -1.22 -14.88 8.07
C PHE A 45 -0.36 -13.65 8.32
N MET A 46 0.30 -13.60 9.48
CA MET A 46 1.18 -12.49 9.80
C MET A 46 2.33 -12.39 8.78
N ALA A 47 2.91 -13.52 8.37
CA ALA A 47 3.96 -13.54 7.36
C ALA A 47 3.47 -13.07 5.98
N GLU A 48 2.28 -13.49 5.54
CA GLU A 48 1.72 -13.03 4.25
C GLU A 48 1.40 -11.53 4.25
N TYR A 49 0.84 -11.01 5.36
CA TYR A 49 0.60 -9.57 5.49
C TYR A 49 1.90 -8.79 5.60
N ALA A 50 2.89 -9.32 6.32
CA ALA A 50 4.22 -8.74 6.35
C ALA A 50 4.84 -8.68 4.95
N ASN A 51 4.70 -9.75 4.14
CA ASN A 51 5.24 -9.76 2.78
C ASN A 51 4.57 -8.71 1.87
N MET A 52 3.26 -8.51 2.02
CA MET A 52 2.56 -7.45 1.29
C MET A 52 3.09 -6.05 1.66
N VAL A 53 3.35 -5.82 2.94
CA VAL A 53 3.93 -4.56 3.42
C VAL A 53 5.37 -4.38 2.93
N THR A 54 6.19 -5.43 2.93
CA THR A 54 7.58 -5.33 2.44
C THR A 54 7.63 -5.03 0.94
N ILE A 55 6.83 -5.71 0.11
CA ILE A 55 6.82 -5.48 -1.33
C ILE A 55 6.31 -4.07 -1.66
N THR A 56 5.29 -3.58 -0.96
CA THR A 56 4.83 -2.20 -1.15
C THR A 56 5.87 -1.19 -0.68
N CYS A 57 6.58 -1.43 0.43
CA CYS A 57 7.72 -0.60 0.83
C CYS A 57 8.81 -0.59 -0.26
N VAL A 58 9.21 -1.74 -0.80
CA VAL A 58 10.21 -1.83 -1.88
C VAL A 58 9.72 -1.10 -3.14
N ALA A 59 8.46 -1.26 -3.53
CA ALA A 59 7.86 -0.52 -4.65
C ALA A 59 7.96 0.99 -4.45
N THR A 60 7.63 1.48 -3.25
CA THR A 60 7.70 2.92 -2.96
C THR A 60 9.14 3.46 -3.01
N LEU A 61 10.12 2.70 -2.53
CA LEU A 61 11.53 3.08 -2.55
C LEU A 61 12.09 3.11 -3.97
N LEU A 62 11.82 2.08 -4.77
CA LEU A 62 12.41 1.92 -6.10
C LEU A 62 11.75 2.81 -7.17
N PHE A 63 10.43 3.00 -7.11
CA PHE A 63 9.70 3.65 -8.22
C PHE A 63 9.02 4.96 -7.84
N LEU A 64 8.58 5.11 -6.59
CA LEU A 64 7.81 6.29 -6.17
C LEU A 64 8.65 7.33 -5.41
N GLY A 65 9.98 7.25 -5.53
CA GLY A 65 10.91 8.22 -4.93
C GLY A 65 10.96 8.17 -3.39
N GLY A 66 10.51 7.08 -2.78
CA GLY A 66 10.57 6.82 -1.34
C GLY A 66 10.07 8.00 -0.49
N TRP A 67 11.01 8.61 0.22
CA TRP A 67 10.85 9.71 1.18
C TRP A 67 10.61 11.06 0.52
N HIS A 68 10.87 11.20 -0.79
CA HIS A 68 10.69 12.46 -1.47
C HIS A 68 9.19 12.80 -1.59
N PRO A 69 8.78 14.02 -1.28
CA PRO A 69 7.39 14.42 -1.44
C PRO A 69 6.95 14.40 -2.90
N LEU A 70 5.65 14.15 -3.17
CA LEU A 70 5.15 14.12 -4.55
C LEU A 70 5.21 15.50 -5.23
N PHE A 71 5.03 16.56 -4.44
CA PHE A 71 5.00 17.94 -4.92
C PHE A 71 6.26 18.71 -4.49
N PRO A 72 6.74 19.67 -5.32
CA PRO A 72 7.85 20.53 -4.95
C PRO A 72 7.50 21.39 -3.72
N ALA A 73 8.50 21.68 -2.89
CA ALA A 73 8.39 22.67 -1.82
C ALA A 73 8.03 24.03 -2.44
N PRO A 74 7.14 24.86 -1.83
CA PRO A 74 6.67 24.84 -0.44
C PRO A 74 5.31 24.15 -0.18
N TYR A 75 4.56 23.79 -1.23
CA TYR A 75 3.17 23.28 -1.07
C TYR A 75 3.10 21.98 -0.29
N SER A 76 4.08 21.11 -0.47
CA SER A 76 4.11 19.77 0.11
C SER A 76 4.18 19.74 1.65
N ASN A 77 4.75 20.78 2.27
CA ASN A 77 4.89 20.86 3.73
C ASN A 77 3.55 21.15 4.41
N TRP A 78 2.63 21.80 3.71
CA TRP A 78 1.31 22.14 4.23
C TRP A 78 0.28 21.04 3.99
N VAL A 79 0.52 20.12 3.05
CA VAL A 79 -0.40 19.03 2.74
C VAL A 79 -0.74 18.18 3.98
N PRO A 80 0.22 17.68 4.79
CA PRO A 80 -0.10 16.90 5.98
C PRO A 80 -0.92 17.71 6.99
N THR A 81 -0.52 18.97 7.23
CA THR A 81 -1.21 19.88 8.14
C THR A 81 -2.66 20.12 7.71
N LEU A 82 -2.90 20.33 6.43
CA LEU A 82 -4.24 20.53 5.87
C LEU A 82 -5.10 19.26 5.98
N VAL A 83 -4.53 18.08 5.74
CA VAL A 83 -5.24 16.79 5.88
C VAL A 83 -5.66 16.57 7.33
N PHE A 84 -4.77 16.81 8.30
CA PHE A 84 -5.09 16.64 9.71
C PHE A 84 -6.05 17.72 10.23
N LEU A 85 -5.96 18.96 9.74
CA LEU A 85 -6.92 20.02 10.06
C LEU A 85 -8.30 19.69 9.49
N PHE A 86 -8.38 19.19 8.26
CA PHE A 86 -9.63 18.74 7.66
C PHE A 86 -10.26 17.57 8.45
N ALA A 87 -9.46 16.57 8.83
CA ALA A 87 -9.90 15.47 9.68
C ALA A 87 -10.40 15.96 11.06
N ALA A 88 -9.70 16.93 11.65
CA ALA A 88 -10.14 17.59 12.88
C ALA A 88 -11.48 18.30 12.68
N LEU A 89 -11.65 19.10 11.63
CA LEU A 89 -12.89 19.82 11.33
C LEU A 89 -14.05 18.83 11.15
N LEU A 90 -13.86 17.75 10.39
CA LEU A 90 -14.87 16.70 10.23
C LEU A 90 -15.26 16.05 11.56
N SER A 91 -14.28 15.74 12.41
CA SER A 91 -14.57 15.15 13.73
C SER A 91 -15.31 16.12 14.66
N PHE A 92 -15.02 17.42 14.62
CA PHE A 92 -15.78 18.44 15.33
C PHE A 92 -17.17 18.66 14.71
N GLY A 93 -17.30 18.60 13.40
CA GLY A 93 -18.58 18.68 12.69
C GLY A 93 -19.50 17.50 13.02
N MET A 94 -18.94 16.28 13.09
CA MET A 94 -19.65 15.08 13.53
C MET A 94 -19.97 15.11 15.04
N ALA A 95 -19.19 15.83 15.85
CA ALA A 95 -19.50 16.04 17.27
C ALA A 95 -20.76 16.91 17.48
N LEU A 96 -21.13 17.76 16.52
CA LEU A 96 -22.33 18.60 16.59
C LEU A 96 -23.63 17.80 16.35
N ASN A 97 -23.58 16.75 15.50
CA ASN A 97 -24.71 15.85 15.23
C ASN A 97 -24.38 14.41 15.67
N PRO A 98 -24.35 14.11 16.98
CA PRO A 98 -24.01 12.78 17.48
C PRO A 98 -25.14 11.77 17.20
N ALA A 99 -24.87 10.78 16.36
CA ALA A 99 -25.82 9.70 16.08
C ALA A 99 -25.98 8.69 17.25
N ARG A 100 -24.94 8.53 18.09
CA ARG A 100 -24.97 7.63 19.27
C ARG A 100 -24.54 8.36 20.55
N LYS A 101 -25.03 7.90 21.72
CA LYS A 101 -24.74 8.54 23.03
C LYS A 101 -23.23 8.57 23.39
N ARG A 102 -22.45 7.61 22.90
CA ARG A 102 -20.98 7.49 23.14
C ARG A 102 -20.15 8.36 22.17
N ASP A 103 -20.77 8.82 21.10
CA ASP A 103 -20.12 9.61 20.04
C ASP A 103 -19.87 11.06 20.48
N ARG A 104 -20.70 11.57 21.39
CA ARG A 104 -20.57 12.90 21.98
C ARG A 104 -19.23 13.13 22.70
N THR A 105 -18.62 12.07 23.23
CA THR A 105 -17.32 12.16 23.94
C THR A 105 -16.16 11.70 23.06
N THR A 106 -16.41 10.74 22.17
CA THR A 106 -15.38 10.12 21.34
C THR A 106 -14.93 11.06 20.22
N PHE A 107 -15.87 11.73 19.54
CA PHE A 107 -15.56 12.67 18.44
C PHE A 107 -14.74 13.90 18.86
N PRO A 108 -15.03 14.62 19.96
CA PRO A 108 -14.19 15.76 20.36
C PRO A 108 -12.81 15.33 20.86
N PHE A 109 -12.68 14.14 21.45
CA PHE A 109 -11.37 13.59 21.84
C PHE A 109 -10.48 13.34 20.61
N PHE A 110 -11.02 12.67 19.59
CA PHE A 110 -10.29 12.47 18.33
C PHE A 110 -10.01 13.79 17.61
N GLY A 111 -10.94 14.74 17.62
CA GLY A 111 -10.72 16.07 17.04
C GLY A 111 -9.61 16.85 17.71
N ALA A 112 -9.55 16.84 19.05
CA ALA A 112 -8.45 17.45 19.78
C ALA A 112 -7.11 16.78 19.44
N ALA A 113 -7.07 15.44 19.33
CA ALA A 113 -5.87 14.70 18.94
C ALA A 113 -5.39 15.07 17.52
N PHE A 114 -6.30 15.20 16.56
CA PHE A 114 -5.95 15.62 15.19
C PHE A 114 -5.48 17.08 15.11
N VAL A 115 -6.01 17.99 15.93
CA VAL A 115 -5.50 19.38 16.02
C VAL A 115 -4.09 19.40 16.60
N VAL A 116 -3.82 18.65 17.67
CA VAL A 116 -2.48 18.56 18.25
C VAL A 116 -1.48 18.05 17.20
N LEU A 117 -1.88 17.03 16.45
CA LEU A 117 -1.05 16.47 15.39
C LEU A 117 -0.86 17.47 14.23
N ALA A 118 -1.90 18.21 13.82
CA ALA A 118 -1.77 19.27 12.83
C ALA A 118 -0.80 20.38 13.27
N VAL A 119 -0.84 20.79 14.54
CA VAL A 119 0.08 21.80 15.10
C VAL A 119 1.52 21.27 15.08
N ILE A 120 1.74 20.01 15.43
CA ILE A 120 3.08 19.37 15.38
C ILE A 120 3.65 19.40 13.96
N PHE A 121 2.84 19.13 12.93
CA PHE A 121 3.26 19.20 11.52
C PHE A 121 3.45 20.63 11.00
N ALA A 122 2.81 21.63 11.61
CA ALA A 122 2.97 23.04 11.26
C ALA A 122 4.29 23.64 11.76
N VAL A 123 4.90 23.08 12.80
CA VAL A 123 6.17 23.58 13.35
C VAL A 123 7.33 23.29 12.39
N PRO A 124 8.05 24.31 11.89
CA PRO A 124 9.09 24.15 10.87
C PRO A 124 10.29 23.31 11.34
N LEU A 125 10.47 23.16 12.65
CA LEU A 125 11.50 22.31 13.23
C LEU A 125 11.29 20.81 12.93
N PHE A 126 10.04 20.35 12.92
CA PHE A 126 9.71 18.93 12.73
C PHE A 126 9.40 18.55 11.29
N GLN A 127 9.14 19.54 10.43
CA GLN A 127 8.85 19.34 9.01
C GLN A 127 9.86 18.47 8.26
N PRO A 128 11.19 18.64 8.38
CA PRO A 128 12.14 17.84 7.60
C PRO A 128 12.12 16.35 7.93
N VAL A 129 11.62 15.96 9.11
CA VAL A 129 11.54 14.55 9.52
C VAL A 129 10.13 13.99 9.31
N LEU A 130 9.10 14.74 9.68
CA LEU A 130 7.72 14.26 9.66
C LEU A 130 7.11 14.24 8.26
N VAL A 131 7.40 15.23 7.42
CA VAL A 131 6.83 15.32 6.06
C VAL A 131 7.27 14.12 5.19
N PRO A 132 8.55 13.72 5.17
CA PRO A 132 8.97 12.53 4.44
C PRO A 132 8.31 11.23 4.92
N ILE A 133 8.18 11.04 6.24
CA ILE A 133 7.52 9.85 6.82
C ILE A 133 6.06 9.80 6.39
N PHE A 134 5.35 10.92 6.45
CA PHE A 134 3.96 11.01 6.03
C PHE A 134 3.79 10.61 4.56
N TRP A 135 4.62 11.15 3.66
CA TRP A 135 4.56 10.81 2.24
C TRP A 135 4.92 9.36 1.96
N PHE A 136 5.86 8.79 2.69
CA PHE A 136 6.21 7.38 2.58
C PHE A 136 5.02 6.49 2.97
N VAL A 137 4.44 6.71 4.15
CA VAL A 137 3.29 5.94 4.64
C VAL A 137 2.07 6.13 3.75
N ALA A 138 1.81 7.34 3.25
CA ALA A 138 0.71 7.61 2.33
C ALA A 138 0.85 6.84 1.01
N LYS A 139 2.06 6.75 0.45
CA LYS A 139 2.34 5.97 -0.77
C LYS A 139 2.20 4.47 -0.52
N VAL A 140 2.76 3.95 0.58
CA VAL A 140 2.60 2.55 0.97
C VAL A 140 1.12 2.22 1.17
N GLY A 141 0.37 3.08 1.85
CA GLY A 141 -1.06 2.95 2.05
C GLY A 141 -1.85 2.95 0.74
N ALA A 142 -1.49 3.81 -0.23
CA ALA A 142 -2.10 3.82 -1.56
C ALA A 142 -1.81 2.53 -2.35
N LEU A 143 -0.61 1.98 -2.24
CA LEU A 143 -0.28 0.69 -2.86
C LEU A 143 -1.04 -0.45 -2.18
N LEU A 144 -1.10 -0.49 -0.85
CA LEU A 144 -1.91 -1.49 -0.13
C LEU A 144 -3.39 -1.39 -0.48
N PHE A 145 -3.92 -0.18 -0.62
CA PHE A 145 -5.27 0.03 -1.14
C PHE A 145 -5.44 -0.55 -2.55
N THR A 146 -4.43 -0.41 -3.40
CA THR A 146 -4.43 -1.04 -4.74
C THR A 146 -4.46 -2.55 -4.64
N TYR A 147 -3.75 -3.16 -3.68
CA TYR A 147 -3.83 -4.61 -3.43
C TYR A 147 -5.23 -5.07 -3.05
N ILE A 148 -5.89 -4.33 -2.16
CA ILE A 148 -7.26 -4.63 -1.73
C ILE A 148 -8.24 -4.41 -2.88
N TRP A 149 -8.06 -3.36 -3.68
CA TRP A 149 -8.92 -3.07 -4.81
C TRP A 149 -8.82 -4.15 -5.89
N VAL A 150 -7.60 -4.55 -6.28
CA VAL A 150 -7.37 -5.57 -7.30
C VAL A 150 -8.01 -6.92 -6.91
N ARG A 151 -7.96 -7.27 -5.62
CA ARG A 151 -8.65 -8.46 -5.08
C ARG A 151 -10.16 -8.43 -5.33
N GLY A 152 -10.78 -7.25 -5.34
CA GLY A 152 -12.22 -7.09 -5.56
C GLY A 152 -12.63 -7.00 -7.03
N THR A 153 -11.71 -6.75 -7.96
CA THR A 153 -12.03 -6.49 -9.38
C THR A 153 -11.70 -7.63 -10.32
N LEU A 154 -10.64 -8.41 -10.05
CA LEU A 154 -10.18 -9.43 -10.98
C LEU A 154 -10.67 -10.85 -10.60
N PRO A 155 -11.20 -11.61 -11.57
CA PRO A 155 -11.41 -13.06 -11.42
C PRO A 155 -10.08 -13.79 -11.18
N ARG A 156 -10.16 -14.95 -10.53
CA ARG A 156 -9.00 -15.83 -10.27
C ARG A 156 -8.44 -16.39 -11.58
N PHE A 157 -7.11 -16.43 -11.71
CA PHE A 157 -6.42 -17.08 -12.83
C PHE A 157 -6.00 -18.51 -12.48
N ARG A 158 -6.06 -19.41 -13.48
CA ARG A 158 -5.54 -20.78 -13.35
C ARG A 158 -4.01 -20.80 -13.52
N TYR A 159 -3.31 -21.76 -12.88
CA TYR A 159 -1.86 -21.92 -12.98
C TYR A 159 -1.33 -21.83 -14.40
N ASP A 160 -1.92 -22.60 -15.32
CA ASP A 160 -1.47 -22.68 -16.71
C ASP A 160 -1.52 -21.32 -17.41
N GLN A 161 -2.53 -20.50 -17.10
CA GLN A 161 -2.70 -19.17 -17.66
C GLN A 161 -1.72 -18.18 -17.05
N LEU A 162 -1.47 -18.27 -15.75
CA LEU A 162 -0.45 -17.47 -15.07
C LEU A 162 0.92 -17.76 -15.64
N MET A 163 1.27 -19.04 -15.76
CA MET A 163 2.59 -19.46 -16.24
C MET A 163 2.80 -19.04 -17.69
N HIS A 164 1.78 -19.22 -18.54
CA HIS A 164 1.82 -18.72 -19.91
C HIS A 164 2.03 -17.20 -19.95
N PHE A 165 1.28 -16.43 -19.16
CA PHE A 165 1.42 -14.96 -19.09
C PHE A 165 2.81 -14.53 -18.57
N ALA A 166 3.33 -15.21 -17.56
CA ALA A 166 4.65 -14.92 -16.99
C ALA A 166 5.78 -15.12 -18.03
N TRP A 167 5.79 -16.26 -18.71
CA TRP A 167 6.86 -16.61 -19.63
C TRP A 167 6.76 -15.97 -21.01
N THR A 168 5.54 -15.77 -21.53
CA THR A 168 5.37 -15.22 -22.88
C THR A 168 5.24 -13.71 -22.91
N PHE A 169 4.74 -13.09 -21.84
CA PHE A 169 4.49 -11.65 -21.82
C PHE A 169 5.41 -10.91 -20.83
N LEU A 170 5.36 -11.25 -19.54
CA LEU A 170 6.12 -10.53 -18.51
C LEU A 170 7.63 -10.63 -18.72
N PHE A 171 8.16 -11.83 -19.00
CA PHE A 171 9.60 -12.04 -19.12
C PHE A 171 10.22 -11.31 -20.34
N PRO A 172 9.66 -11.42 -21.58
CA PRO A 172 10.17 -10.64 -22.71
C PRO A 172 10.02 -9.13 -22.52
N CYS A 173 8.93 -8.66 -21.91
CA CYS A 173 8.76 -7.24 -21.60
C CYS A 173 9.80 -6.74 -20.60
N ALA A 174 10.14 -7.52 -19.57
CA ALA A 174 11.18 -7.15 -18.60
C ALA A 174 12.56 -7.03 -19.27
N LEU A 175 12.91 -7.99 -20.14
CA LEU A 175 14.14 -7.94 -20.93
C LEU A 175 14.18 -6.74 -21.87
N LEU A 176 13.06 -6.45 -22.54
CA LEU A 176 12.94 -5.28 -23.41
C LEU A 176 13.12 -3.97 -22.61
N ASN A 177 12.53 -3.88 -21.41
CA ASN A 177 12.75 -2.73 -20.52
C ASN A 177 14.23 -2.53 -20.19
N LEU A 178 14.92 -3.62 -19.84
CA LEU A 178 16.33 -3.59 -19.49
C LEU A 178 17.18 -3.12 -20.69
N LEU A 179 16.93 -3.68 -21.88
CA LEU A 179 17.64 -3.30 -23.10
C LEU A 179 17.42 -1.83 -23.46
N LEU A 180 16.17 -1.35 -23.43
CA LEU A 180 15.86 0.06 -23.71
C LEU A 180 16.53 0.99 -22.70
N THR A 181 16.49 0.64 -21.41
CA THR A 181 17.14 1.46 -20.36
C THR A 181 18.65 1.51 -20.57
N ALA A 182 19.27 0.36 -20.89
CA ALA A 182 20.70 0.29 -21.18
C ALA A 182 21.08 1.12 -22.42
N LEU A 183 20.29 1.08 -23.49
CA LEU A 183 20.50 1.88 -24.69
C LEU A 183 20.36 3.38 -24.41
N CYS A 184 19.35 3.79 -23.64
CA CYS A 184 19.20 5.19 -23.25
C CYS A 184 20.42 5.69 -22.47
N VAL A 185 20.92 4.92 -21.50
CA VAL A 185 22.12 5.27 -20.73
C VAL A 185 23.39 5.24 -21.57
N ALA A 186 23.46 4.46 -22.65
CA ALA A 186 24.61 4.45 -23.55
C ALA A 186 24.64 5.65 -24.52
N ILE A 187 23.48 6.22 -24.84
CA ILE A 187 23.33 7.34 -25.78
C ILE A 187 23.47 8.70 -25.08
N PHE A 188 22.98 8.81 -23.84
CA PHE A 188 23.07 10.01 -23.00
C PHE A 188 24.29 9.98 -22.07
#